data_AF-A0A068YPG7-F1
#
_entry.id   AF-A0A068YPG7-F1
#
_cell.length_a   1.000
_cell.length_b   1.000
_cell.length_c   1.000
_cell.angle_alpha   90.00
_cell.angle_beta   90.00
_cell.angle_gamma   90.00
#
_symmetry.space_group_name_H-M   'P 1'
#
loop_
_entity.id
_entity.type
_entity.pdbx_description
1 polymer ?
#
loop_
_entity_poly.entity_id
_entity_poly.type
_entity_poly.pdbx_seq_one_letter_code
_entity_poly.pdbx_strand_id
1 'polypeptide(L)'
;MKPPLDVLSLRVPTGKTVLMQHLQTLVLRGNPYWIGGVIATKKMPALAAKMAERYPILRDERARTYDRAKGLASAHFVAYPTEGEVAWWVLTSEGRGGLADKKVPDAHVAKHALATNGHIVFEDYVLLYAHKKDARTLVDAKTGKEKKVIKDCSTWTWKMTGIAYNKALNSIEQEVNALNFGRDDGGILEGVRGTLAYQRRRPLFSGVRSQVLQLHREAESRWGLVRNAWLGRYTQLAARYGDSAGRLRSLKDITSQHLPKMGRFKVFGSTTVSGLCRGEELKDNGTVH
;
A
#
# COMPACT_ATOMS: atom_id res chain seq x y z
N MET A 1 -2.47 -38.92 -7.10
CA MET A 1 -3.33 -37.85 -6.54
C MET A 1 -2.45 -36.87 -5.80
N LYS A 2 -2.53 -35.56 -6.06
CA LYS A 2 -1.89 -34.57 -5.18
C LYS A 2 -2.64 -34.58 -3.83
N PRO A 3 -1.95 -34.56 -2.68
CA PRO A 3 -2.62 -34.45 -1.40
C PRO A 3 -3.51 -33.19 -1.38
N PRO A 4 -4.65 -33.22 -0.66
CA PRO A 4 -5.49 -32.04 -0.51
C PRO A 4 -4.65 -30.91 0.09
N LEU A 5 -4.80 -29.71 -0.47
CA LEU A 5 -4.11 -28.52 0.02
C LEU A 5 -4.51 -28.27 1.48
N ASP A 6 -3.55 -28.33 2.39
CA ASP A 6 -3.73 -27.91 3.77
C ASP A 6 -3.77 -26.37 3.83
N VAL A 7 -4.68 -25.80 4.61
CA VAL A 7 -4.77 -24.35 4.82
C VAL A 7 -3.48 -23.76 5.39
N LEU A 8 -2.74 -24.53 6.19
CA LEU A 8 -1.46 -24.09 6.72
C LEU A 8 -0.34 -24.09 5.67
N SER A 9 -0.55 -24.75 4.53
CA SER A 9 0.35 -24.72 3.37
C SER A 9 0.15 -23.52 2.47
N LEU A 10 -0.90 -22.70 2.70
CA LEU A 10 -1.13 -21.47 1.94
C LEU A 10 0.06 -20.52 2.12
N ARG A 11 0.51 -19.96 1.00
CA ARG A 11 1.65 -19.02 0.99
C ARG A 11 1.22 -17.64 1.47
N VAL A 12 2.16 -16.94 2.09
CA VAL A 12 1.95 -15.58 2.62
C VAL A 12 2.75 -14.55 1.82
N PRO A 13 2.29 -13.30 1.73
CA PRO A 13 3.03 -12.25 1.02
C PRO A 13 4.42 -12.00 1.63
N THR A 14 5.44 -11.74 0.80
CA THR A 14 6.85 -11.61 1.24
C THR A 14 7.17 -10.30 1.94
N GLY A 15 6.31 -9.30 1.83
CA GLY A 15 6.50 -8.02 2.49
C GLY A 15 5.26 -7.13 2.41
N LYS A 16 5.29 -6.04 3.17
CA LYS A 16 4.15 -5.11 3.31
C LYS A 16 3.63 -4.57 1.99
N THR A 17 4.53 -4.06 1.15
CA THR A 17 4.16 -3.54 -0.18
C THR A 17 3.51 -4.62 -1.05
N VAL A 18 3.99 -5.86 -0.92
CA VAL A 18 3.51 -7.02 -1.68
C VAL A 18 2.13 -7.46 -1.18
N LEU A 19 1.91 -7.52 0.14
CA LEU A 19 0.59 -7.73 0.75
C LEU A 19 -0.42 -6.69 0.22
N MET A 20 -0.06 -5.41 0.31
CA MET A 20 -0.92 -4.30 -0.12
C MET A 20 -1.28 -4.45 -1.61
N GLN A 21 -0.30 -4.77 -2.46
CA GLN A 21 -0.54 -5.01 -3.90
C GLN A 21 -1.43 -6.24 -4.14
N HIS A 22 -1.27 -7.30 -3.33
CA HIS A 22 -2.10 -8.50 -3.43
C HIS A 22 -3.56 -8.21 -3.07
N LEU A 23 -3.80 -7.58 -1.92
CA LEU A 23 -5.15 -7.18 -1.48
C LEU A 23 -5.83 -6.26 -2.51
N GLN A 24 -5.10 -5.26 -3.04
CA GLN A 24 -5.59 -4.40 -4.12
C GLN A 24 -5.97 -5.22 -5.37
N THR A 25 -5.16 -6.21 -5.73
CA THR A 25 -5.43 -7.08 -6.89
C THR A 25 -6.67 -7.95 -6.68
N LEU A 26 -6.87 -8.49 -5.47
CA LEU A 26 -8.04 -9.32 -5.16
C LEU A 26 -9.34 -8.52 -5.29
N VAL A 27 -9.36 -7.30 -4.75
CA VAL A 27 -10.52 -6.40 -4.87
C VAL A 27 -10.73 -6.00 -6.33
N LEU A 28 -9.66 -5.64 -7.06
CA LEU A 28 -9.73 -5.32 -8.49
C LEU A 28 -10.27 -6.48 -9.34
N ARG A 29 -9.97 -7.73 -8.96
CA ARG A 29 -10.45 -8.95 -9.63
C ARG A 29 -11.87 -9.37 -9.24
N GLY A 30 -12.59 -8.54 -8.49
CA GLY A 30 -13.98 -8.77 -8.14
C GLY A 30 -14.20 -9.55 -6.84
N ASN A 31 -13.29 -9.43 -5.87
CA ASN A 31 -13.49 -9.93 -4.50
C ASN A 31 -13.58 -8.77 -3.49
N PRO A 32 -14.63 -7.91 -3.56
CA PRO A 32 -14.69 -6.69 -2.77
C PRO A 32 -15.26 -6.90 -1.36
N TYR A 33 -15.93 -8.03 -1.10
CA TYR A 33 -16.46 -8.35 0.22
C TYR A 33 -15.36 -8.98 1.05
N TRP A 34 -15.20 -8.54 2.29
CA TRP A 34 -14.13 -9.03 3.14
C TRP A 34 -14.48 -9.01 4.63
N ILE A 35 -13.82 -9.90 5.36
CA ILE A 35 -13.69 -9.87 6.81
C ILE A 35 -12.21 -10.00 7.14
N GLY A 36 -11.80 -9.52 8.31
CA GLY A 36 -10.41 -9.60 8.73
C GLY A 36 -10.17 -8.98 10.08
N GLY A 37 -8.96 -9.13 10.57
CA GLY A 37 -8.54 -8.61 11.86
C GLY A 37 -7.09 -8.95 12.16
N VAL A 38 -6.71 -8.77 13.41
CA VAL A 38 -5.39 -9.14 13.94
C VAL A 38 -5.60 -10.17 15.04
N ILE A 39 -4.73 -11.18 15.09
CA ILE A 39 -4.81 -12.24 16.09
C ILE A 39 -3.42 -12.67 16.55
N ALA A 40 -3.30 -13.10 17.80
CA ALA A 40 -2.08 -13.73 18.30
C ALA A 40 -1.68 -14.94 17.44
N THR A 41 -0.39 -15.04 17.11
CA THR A 41 0.19 -16.08 16.24
C THR A 41 -0.25 -17.50 16.61
N LYS A 42 -0.32 -17.81 17.91
CA LYS A 42 -0.75 -19.12 18.43
C LYS A 42 -2.19 -19.53 18.06
N LYS A 43 -3.07 -18.56 17.77
CA LYS A 43 -4.48 -18.81 17.40
C LYS A 43 -4.65 -18.95 15.88
N MET A 44 -3.61 -18.65 15.10
CA MET A 44 -3.69 -18.64 13.64
C MET A 44 -4.06 -20.01 13.06
N PRO A 45 -3.56 -21.17 13.56
CA PRO A 45 -3.95 -22.46 12.99
C PRO A 45 -5.45 -22.76 13.14
N ALA A 46 -6.01 -22.51 14.32
CA ALA A 46 -7.44 -22.73 14.59
C ALA A 46 -8.33 -21.81 13.76
N LEU A 47 -7.93 -20.54 13.61
CA LEU A 47 -8.64 -19.59 12.75
C LEU A 47 -8.57 -20.00 11.27
N ALA A 48 -7.40 -20.41 10.78
CA ALA A 48 -7.22 -20.86 9.40
C ALA A 48 -8.11 -22.08 9.09
N ALA A 49 -8.12 -23.08 9.98
CA ALA A 49 -8.98 -24.25 9.85
C ALA A 49 -10.47 -23.87 9.81
N LYS A 50 -10.90 -22.99 10.72
CA LYS A 50 -12.28 -22.46 10.75
C LYS A 50 -12.66 -21.75 9.45
N MET A 51 -11.74 -20.98 8.85
CA MET A 51 -11.99 -20.31 7.58
C MET A 51 -12.01 -21.30 6.39
N ALA A 52 -11.20 -22.36 6.43
CA ALA A 52 -11.19 -23.41 5.41
C ALA A 52 -12.46 -24.27 5.41
N GLU A 53 -13.07 -24.46 6.58
CA GLU A 53 -14.37 -25.14 6.72
C GLU A 53 -15.51 -24.29 6.15
N ARG A 54 -15.47 -22.97 6.37
CA ARG A 54 -16.56 -22.05 5.98
C ARG A 54 -16.51 -21.58 4.54
N TYR A 55 -15.30 -21.49 3.96
CA TYR A 55 -15.09 -20.89 2.65
C TYR A 55 -14.21 -21.76 1.76
N PRO A 56 -14.41 -21.74 0.42
CA PRO A 56 -13.61 -22.51 -0.52
C PRO A 56 -12.21 -21.89 -0.78
N ILE A 57 -11.49 -21.50 0.28
CA ILE A 57 -10.19 -20.80 0.21
C ILE A 57 -9.06 -21.66 -0.36
N LEU A 58 -9.22 -22.99 -0.31
CA LEU A 58 -8.26 -23.97 -0.83
C LEU A 58 -8.41 -24.24 -2.34
N ARG A 59 -9.45 -23.69 -2.98
CA ARG A 59 -9.65 -23.82 -4.43
C ARG A 59 -8.52 -23.12 -5.18
N ASP A 60 -8.05 -23.73 -6.26
CA ASP A 60 -7.09 -23.11 -7.17
C ASP A 60 -7.78 -22.11 -8.11
N GLU A 61 -7.00 -21.42 -8.96
CA GLU A 61 -7.53 -20.38 -9.85
C GLU A 61 -8.54 -20.90 -10.89
N ARG A 62 -8.34 -22.14 -11.37
CA ARG A 62 -9.24 -22.77 -12.35
C ARG A 62 -10.56 -23.16 -11.68
N ALA A 63 -10.50 -23.80 -10.52
CA ALA A 63 -11.67 -24.17 -9.76
C ALA A 63 -12.47 -22.94 -9.31
N ARG A 64 -11.82 -21.87 -8.86
CA ARG A 64 -12.51 -20.59 -8.53
C ARG A 64 -13.19 -19.96 -9.75
N THR A 65 -12.59 -20.07 -10.92
CA THR A 65 -13.21 -19.56 -12.17
C THR A 65 -14.45 -20.38 -12.53
N TYR A 66 -14.37 -21.70 -12.40
CA TYR A 66 -15.51 -22.59 -12.58
C TYR A 66 -16.62 -22.33 -11.55
N ASP A 67 -16.28 -22.16 -10.28
CA ASP A 67 -17.21 -21.86 -9.19
C ASP A 67 -17.97 -20.54 -9.48
N ARG A 68 -17.26 -19.49 -9.92
CA ARG A 68 -17.88 -18.22 -10.33
C ARG A 68 -18.87 -18.40 -11.50
N ALA A 69 -18.53 -19.22 -12.50
CA ALA A 69 -19.44 -19.52 -13.60
C ALA A 69 -20.74 -20.22 -13.15
N LYS A 70 -20.71 -20.89 -11.99
CA LYS A 70 -21.88 -21.53 -11.35
C LYS A 70 -22.59 -20.64 -10.33
N GLY A 71 -22.23 -19.36 -10.23
CA GLY A 71 -22.78 -18.43 -9.24
C GLY A 71 -22.36 -18.74 -7.80
N LEU A 72 -21.26 -19.48 -7.61
CA LEU A 72 -20.63 -19.66 -6.30
C LEU A 72 -19.56 -18.59 -6.09
N ALA A 73 -19.40 -18.16 -4.84
CA ALA A 73 -18.38 -17.17 -4.52
C ALA A 73 -16.97 -17.77 -4.62
N SER A 74 -16.06 -17.02 -5.25
CA SER A 74 -14.62 -17.23 -5.11
C SER A 74 -14.19 -16.70 -3.74
N ALA A 75 -13.31 -17.41 -3.03
CA ALA A 75 -12.80 -17.01 -1.72
C ALA A 75 -11.28 -17.09 -1.65
N HIS A 76 -10.69 -16.10 -0.97
CA HIS A 76 -9.24 -15.96 -0.77
C HIS A 76 -8.96 -15.74 0.70
N PHE A 77 -7.98 -16.46 1.24
CA PHE A 77 -7.45 -16.24 2.57
C PHE A 77 -6.05 -15.63 2.46
N VAL A 78 -5.81 -14.54 3.17
CA VAL A 78 -4.54 -13.83 3.21
C VAL A 78 -4.13 -13.64 4.67
N ALA A 79 -2.89 -13.97 5.00
CA ALA A 79 -2.30 -13.74 6.32
C ALA A 79 -0.94 -13.05 6.16
N TYR A 80 -0.58 -12.20 7.11
CA TYR A 80 0.67 -11.45 7.11
C TYR A 80 1.14 -11.18 8.54
N PRO A 81 2.42 -11.39 8.87
CA PRO A 81 2.94 -11.15 10.21
C PRO A 81 3.01 -9.65 10.51
N THR A 82 2.61 -9.27 11.72
CA THR A 82 2.77 -7.94 12.30
C THR A 82 3.59 -8.04 13.58
N GLU A 83 3.82 -6.94 14.29
CA GLU A 83 4.59 -6.93 15.55
C GLU A 83 3.95 -7.86 16.61
N GLY A 84 4.44 -9.10 16.72
CA GLY A 84 3.96 -10.11 17.67
C GLY A 84 2.62 -10.77 17.34
N GLU A 85 1.97 -10.38 16.23
CA GLU A 85 0.64 -10.86 15.85
C GLU A 85 0.56 -11.21 14.35
N VAL A 86 -0.60 -11.67 13.89
CA VAL A 86 -0.87 -11.95 12.49
C VAL A 86 -2.12 -11.19 12.05
N ALA A 87 -1.96 -10.31 11.07
CA ALA A 87 -3.08 -9.71 10.36
C ALA A 87 -3.62 -10.69 9.32
N TRP A 88 -4.93 -10.81 9.23
CA TRP A 88 -5.59 -11.77 8.34
C TRP A 88 -6.83 -11.18 7.66
N TRP A 89 -7.12 -11.71 6.47
CA TRP A 89 -8.28 -11.34 5.66
C TRP A 89 -8.87 -12.57 4.96
N VAL A 90 -10.20 -12.63 4.90
CA VAL A 90 -10.93 -13.42 3.91
C VAL A 90 -11.60 -12.45 2.95
N LEU A 91 -11.35 -12.60 1.65
CA LEU A 91 -11.99 -11.82 0.59
C LEU A 91 -12.80 -12.74 -0.30
N THR A 92 -14.05 -12.37 -0.60
CA THR A 92 -14.90 -13.13 -1.51
C THR A 92 -15.49 -12.27 -2.62
N SER A 93 -15.77 -12.92 -3.75
CA SER A 93 -16.65 -12.36 -4.76
C SER A 93 -18.10 -12.38 -4.29
N GLU A 94 -18.98 -11.76 -5.08
CA GLU A 94 -20.40 -12.07 -5.03
C GLU A 94 -20.65 -13.54 -5.42
N GLY A 95 -21.78 -14.09 -4.96
CA GLY A 95 -22.17 -15.47 -5.20
C GLY A 95 -22.57 -16.20 -3.91
N ARG A 96 -23.21 -17.37 -4.09
CA ARG A 96 -23.64 -18.22 -2.98
C ARG A 96 -22.45 -18.71 -2.17
N GLY A 97 -22.60 -18.75 -0.85
CA GLY A 97 -21.54 -19.17 0.08
C GLY A 97 -20.41 -18.14 0.27
N GLY A 98 -20.51 -16.96 -0.34
CA GLY A 98 -19.59 -15.84 -0.12
C GLY A 98 -20.05 -14.93 1.02
N LEU A 99 -19.24 -13.94 1.36
CA LEU A 99 -19.54 -12.94 2.40
C LEU A 99 -20.72 -12.02 2.06
N ALA A 100 -21.09 -11.91 0.78
CA ALA A 100 -22.29 -11.20 0.33
C ALA A 100 -23.58 -11.99 0.58
N ASP A 101 -23.49 -13.32 0.76
CA ASP A 101 -24.64 -14.19 0.97
C ASP A 101 -25.09 -14.11 2.43
N LYS A 102 -26.27 -13.53 2.68
CA LYS A 102 -26.82 -13.33 4.03
C LYS A 102 -27.00 -14.64 4.83
N LYS A 103 -26.96 -15.80 4.16
CA LYS A 103 -27.08 -17.11 4.82
C LYS A 103 -25.77 -17.59 5.45
N VAL A 104 -24.62 -16.98 5.13
CA VAL A 104 -23.35 -17.39 5.75
C VAL A 104 -23.21 -16.80 7.16
N PRO A 105 -22.60 -17.53 8.12
CA PRO A 105 -22.52 -17.09 9.51
C PRO A 105 -21.87 -15.70 9.69
N ASP A 106 -20.86 -15.38 8.88
CA ASP A 106 -20.09 -14.15 9.02
C ASP A 106 -20.63 -12.99 8.15
N ALA A 107 -21.80 -13.13 7.52
CA ALA A 107 -22.39 -12.08 6.67
C ALA A 107 -22.64 -10.77 7.45
N HIS A 108 -22.97 -10.87 8.73
CA HIS A 108 -23.26 -9.72 9.60
C HIS A 108 -22.02 -8.86 9.93
N VAL A 109 -20.81 -9.41 9.78
CA VAL A 109 -19.54 -8.68 9.96
C VAL A 109 -18.82 -8.40 8.65
N ALA A 110 -19.38 -8.84 7.53
CA ALA A 110 -18.83 -8.61 6.20
C ALA A 110 -18.81 -7.12 5.86
N LYS A 111 -17.69 -6.68 5.31
CA LYS A 111 -17.49 -5.31 4.81
C LYS A 111 -17.38 -5.34 3.30
N HIS A 112 -17.83 -4.27 2.66
CA HIS A 112 -17.61 -4.06 1.23
C HIS A 112 -16.55 -2.99 1.01
N ALA A 113 -15.54 -3.26 0.19
CA ALA A 113 -14.38 -2.37 0.01
C ALA A 113 -14.72 -0.97 -0.54
N LEU A 114 -15.89 -0.80 -1.17
CA LEU A 114 -16.41 0.51 -1.62
C LEU A 114 -17.31 1.22 -0.58
N ALA A 115 -17.71 0.55 0.50
CA ALA A 115 -18.55 1.18 1.51
C ALA A 115 -17.71 2.16 2.35
N THR A 116 -18.32 3.27 2.78
CA THR A 116 -17.67 4.38 3.52
C THR A 116 -16.84 3.91 4.71
N ASN A 117 -17.31 2.90 5.45
CA ASN A 117 -16.60 2.31 6.60
C ASN A 117 -16.12 0.87 6.34
N GLY A 118 -16.15 0.45 5.07
CA GLY A 118 -15.81 -0.90 4.63
C GLY A 118 -14.46 -0.99 3.92
N HIS A 119 -13.70 0.09 3.84
CA HIS A 119 -12.38 0.09 3.21
C HIS A 119 -11.40 -0.86 3.94
N ILE A 120 -10.57 -1.56 3.16
CA ILE A 120 -9.47 -2.34 3.74
C ILE A 120 -8.41 -1.37 4.27
N VAL A 121 -8.06 -1.50 5.55
CA VAL A 121 -7.03 -0.73 6.22
C VAL A 121 -5.90 -1.67 6.63
N PHE A 122 -4.66 -1.23 6.43
CA PHE A 122 -3.47 -1.92 6.91
C PHE A 122 -2.45 -0.89 7.39
N GLU A 123 -2.19 -0.88 8.69
CA GLU A 123 -1.35 0.12 9.37
C GLU A 123 -1.76 1.57 8.98
N ASP A 124 -0.79 2.36 8.51
CA ASP A 124 -0.94 3.73 8.03
C ASP A 124 -1.73 3.88 6.73
N TYR A 125 -2.24 2.80 6.13
CA TYR A 125 -2.77 2.83 4.76
C TYR A 125 -4.22 2.36 4.66
N VAL A 126 -4.95 2.99 3.75
CA VAL A 126 -6.32 2.61 3.39
C VAL A 126 -6.43 2.42 1.88
N LEU A 127 -7.05 1.30 1.49
CA LEU A 127 -7.36 0.98 0.10
C LEU A 127 -8.62 1.72 -0.33
N LEU A 128 -8.53 2.47 -1.43
CA LEU A 128 -9.68 3.18 -2.00
C LEU A 128 -9.79 2.98 -3.49
N TYR A 129 -11.00 3.26 -3.99
CA TYR A 129 -11.25 3.44 -5.41
C TYR A 129 -11.09 4.91 -5.76
N ALA A 130 -10.07 5.24 -6.57
CA ALA A 130 -9.72 6.60 -6.93
C ALA A 130 -10.09 6.89 -8.39
N HIS A 131 -10.77 8.01 -8.62
CA HIS A 131 -10.94 8.59 -9.94
C HIS A 131 -9.74 9.47 -10.27
N LYS A 132 -9.08 9.22 -11.41
CA LYS A 132 -7.94 10.02 -11.86
C LYS A 132 -8.01 10.31 -13.36
N LYS A 133 -7.37 11.39 -13.78
CA LYS A 133 -7.11 11.69 -15.19
C LYS A 133 -5.78 11.04 -15.58
N ASP A 134 -5.81 10.11 -16.53
CA ASP A 134 -4.63 9.44 -17.08
C ASP A 134 -4.26 10.08 -18.42
N ALA A 135 -3.11 10.75 -18.46
CA ALA A 135 -2.57 11.32 -19.68
C ALA A 135 -1.69 10.28 -20.37
N ARG A 136 -2.06 9.89 -21.59
CA ARG A 136 -1.27 8.99 -22.44
C ARG A 136 -0.79 9.75 -23.66
N THR A 137 0.48 9.60 -23.99
CA THR A 137 0.99 9.99 -25.29
C THR A 137 0.74 8.83 -26.24
N LEU A 138 -0.07 9.07 -27.27
CA LEU A 138 -0.28 8.15 -28.37
C LEU A 138 0.39 8.73 -29.61
N VAL A 139 1.07 7.88 -30.38
CA VAL A 139 1.58 8.28 -31.69
C VAL A 139 0.44 8.13 -32.68
N ASP A 140 0.09 9.22 -33.37
CA ASP A 140 -0.93 9.21 -34.40
C ASP A 140 -0.45 8.39 -35.60
N ALA A 141 -1.16 7.31 -35.93
CA ALA A 141 -0.74 6.36 -36.96
C ALA A 141 -0.71 6.94 -38.38
N LYS A 142 -1.40 8.06 -38.65
CA LYS A 142 -1.44 8.70 -39.98
C LYS A 142 -0.39 9.79 -40.12
N THR A 143 -0.10 10.52 -39.05
CA THR A 143 0.76 11.70 -39.09
C THR A 143 2.10 11.52 -38.39
N GLY A 144 2.29 10.43 -37.65
CA GLY A 144 3.48 10.15 -36.84
C GLY A 144 3.67 11.11 -35.64
N LYS A 145 2.73 12.03 -35.41
CA LYS A 145 2.84 13.04 -34.34
C LYS A 145 2.37 12.49 -33.00
N GLU A 146 3.05 12.91 -31.94
CA GLU A 146 2.61 12.63 -30.58
C GLU A 146 1.34 13.42 -30.23
N LYS A 147 0.29 12.71 -29.81
CA LYS A 147 -0.95 13.28 -29.29
C LYS A 147 -1.11 12.89 -27.83
N LYS A 148 -1.25 13.90 -26.96
CA LYS A 148 -1.64 13.67 -25.56
C LYS A 148 -3.14 13.48 -25.47
N VAL A 149 -3.58 12.33 -24.98
CA VAL A 149 -4.97 12.00 -24.70
C VAL A 149 -5.14 11.89 -23.19
N ILE A 150 -6.10 12.64 -22.64
CA ILE A 150 -6.46 12.59 -21.23
C ILE A 150 -7.75 11.77 -21.11
N LYS A 151 -7.69 10.68 -20.35
CA LYS A 151 -8.85 9.82 -20.09
C LYS A 151 -9.15 9.75 -18.60
N ASP A 152 -10.42 9.87 -18.24
CA ASP A 152 -10.86 9.54 -16.88
C ASP A 152 -10.72 8.03 -16.68
N CYS A 153 -9.96 7.65 -15.66
CA CYS A 153 -9.85 6.26 -15.25
C CYS A 153 -10.03 6.14 -13.74
N SER A 154 -10.78 5.12 -13.37
CA SER A 154 -11.00 4.75 -11.98
C SER A 154 -10.12 3.55 -11.66
N THR A 155 -9.38 3.61 -10.56
CA THR A 155 -8.46 2.54 -10.18
C THR A 155 -8.39 2.38 -8.68
N TRP A 156 -8.24 1.13 -8.24
CA TRP A 156 -7.92 0.85 -6.84
C TRP A 156 -6.49 1.32 -6.55
N THR A 157 -6.30 2.01 -5.43
CA THR A 157 -4.97 2.45 -4.98
C THR A 157 -4.97 2.61 -3.47
N TRP A 158 -3.78 2.55 -2.87
CA TRP A 158 -3.60 2.86 -1.45
C TRP A 158 -3.31 4.34 -1.27
N LYS A 159 -3.82 4.90 -0.18
CA LYS A 159 -3.41 6.21 0.36
C LYS A 159 -3.04 6.05 1.83
N MET A 160 -2.31 7.01 2.38
CA MET A 160 -2.17 7.17 3.82
C MET A 160 -3.55 7.47 4.45
N THR A 161 -3.80 6.88 5.61
CA THR A 161 -4.93 7.28 6.46
C THR A 161 -4.80 8.76 6.84
N GLY A 162 -5.93 9.38 7.21
CA GLY A 162 -5.90 10.78 7.66
C GLY A 162 -4.97 10.97 8.86
N ILE A 163 -4.94 10.00 9.78
CA ILE A 163 -4.05 9.99 10.95
C ILE A 163 -2.59 10.00 10.51
N ALA A 164 -2.18 9.07 9.64
CA ALA A 164 -0.79 8.96 9.19
C ALA A 164 -0.34 10.19 8.39
N TYR A 165 -1.23 10.72 7.53
CA TYR A 165 -0.96 11.93 6.76
C TYR A 165 -0.77 13.15 7.67
N ASN A 166 -1.69 13.37 8.61
CA ASN A 166 -1.64 14.50 9.54
C ASN A 166 -0.44 14.40 10.48
N LYS A 167 -0.06 13.20 10.93
CA LYS A 167 1.16 12.99 11.72
C LYS A 167 2.40 13.43 10.94
N ALA A 168 2.50 13.07 9.65
CA ALA A 168 3.60 13.51 8.80
C ALA A 168 3.61 15.03 8.60
N LEU A 169 2.44 15.64 8.38
CA LEU A 169 2.31 17.10 8.25
C LEU A 169 2.74 17.81 9.54
N ASN A 170 2.25 17.37 10.71
CA ASN A 170 2.63 17.94 12.00
C ASN A 170 4.13 17.80 12.27
N SER A 171 4.75 16.70 11.85
CA SER A 171 6.21 16.51 11.97
C SER A 171 6.96 17.54 11.12
N ILE A 172 6.52 17.79 9.88
CA ILE A 172 7.09 18.84 9.03
C ILE A 172 6.94 20.21 9.70
N GLU A 173 5.75 20.53 10.24
CA GLU A 173 5.50 21.81 10.90
C GLU A 173 6.40 22.02 12.13
N GLN A 174 6.57 20.99 12.95
CA GLN A 174 7.46 21.04 14.11
C GLN A 174 8.90 21.36 13.69
N GLU A 175 9.42 20.67 12.67
CA GLU A 175 10.79 20.89 12.19
C GLU A 175 10.97 22.26 11.52
N VAL A 176 9.95 22.75 10.80
CA VAL A 176 9.95 24.10 10.21
C VAL A 176 9.98 25.15 11.32
N ASN A 177 9.13 25.02 12.34
CA ASN A 177 9.06 25.96 13.47
C ASN A 177 10.35 25.97 14.30
N ALA A 178 11.03 24.83 14.39
CA ALA A 178 12.33 24.71 15.06
C ALA A 178 13.50 25.25 14.20
N LEU A 179 13.24 25.72 12.97
CA LEU A 179 14.26 26.05 11.96
C LEU A 179 15.23 24.89 11.70
N ASN A 180 14.75 23.64 11.83
CA ASN A 180 15.58 22.46 11.67
C ASN A 180 15.57 21.96 10.22
N PHE A 181 16.46 22.51 9.40
CA PHE A 181 16.61 22.09 7.99
C PHE A 181 17.01 20.61 7.87
N GLY A 182 17.92 20.18 8.74
CA GLY A 182 18.39 18.81 8.86
C GLY A 182 19.06 18.23 7.60
N ARG A 183 19.03 16.91 7.50
CA ARG A 183 19.76 16.13 6.49
C ARG A 183 19.09 14.79 6.20
N ASP A 184 19.45 14.21 5.06
CA ASP A 184 18.89 12.93 4.58
C ASP A 184 19.89 12.05 3.83
N ASP A 185 21.17 12.23 4.13
CA ASP A 185 22.32 11.49 3.62
C ASP A 185 22.92 10.54 4.67
N GLY A 186 23.70 9.55 4.21
CA GLY A 186 24.40 8.60 5.09
C GLY A 186 23.49 7.73 5.98
N GLY A 187 22.21 7.59 5.62
CA GLY A 187 21.22 6.87 6.44
C GLY A 187 20.64 7.69 7.60
N ILE A 188 21.18 8.88 7.86
CA ILE A 188 20.70 9.79 8.91
C ILE A 188 19.51 10.58 8.35
N LEU A 189 18.38 10.52 9.05
CA LEU A 189 17.17 11.26 8.71
C LEU A 189 16.87 12.24 9.84
N GLU A 190 17.15 13.52 9.61
CA GLU A 190 17.01 14.58 10.60
C GLU A 190 16.33 15.82 10.00
N GLY A 191 15.55 16.55 10.81
CA GLY A 191 14.88 17.79 10.43
C GLY A 191 13.89 17.61 9.27
N VAL A 192 13.51 18.74 8.65
CA VAL A 192 12.55 18.75 7.53
C VAL A 192 13.00 17.81 6.41
N ARG A 193 14.30 17.80 6.07
CA ARG A 193 14.84 16.91 5.02
C ARG A 193 14.69 15.43 5.37
N GLY A 194 15.00 15.05 6.61
CA GLY A 194 14.86 13.70 7.12
C GLY A 194 13.40 13.23 7.13
N THR A 195 12.50 14.07 7.63
CA THR A 195 11.06 13.77 7.63
C THR A 195 10.56 13.49 6.22
N LEU A 196 10.90 14.36 5.26
CA LEU A 196 10.51 14.18 3.86
C LEU A 196 11.15 12.92 3.26
N ALA A 197 12.41 12.62 3.58
CA ALA A 197 13.09 11.41 3.13
C ALA A 197 12.44 10.13 3.62
N TYR A 198 11.98 10.11 4.87
CA TYR A 198 11.19 9.01 5.40
C TYR A 198 9.90 8.82 4.59
N GLN A 199 9.18 9.90 4.26
CA GLN A 199 7.94 9.79 3.46
C GLN A 199 8.17 9.20 2.07
N ARG A 200 9.32 9.47 1.44
CA ARG A 200 9.69 8.91 0.13
C ARG A 200 9.96 7.40 0.15
N ARG A 201 10.21 6.81 1.32
CA ARG A 201 10.43 5.36 1.51
C ARG A 201 9.14 4.56 1.71
N ARG A 202 7.98 5.21 1.77
CA ARG A 202 6.67 4.54 1.91
C ARG A 202 6.34 3.67 0.69
N PRO A 203 5.39 2.72 0.78
CA PRO A 203 4.88 2.00 -0.38
C PRO A 203 4.21 2.97 -1.38
N LEU A 204 4.93 3.34 -2.45
CA LEU A 204 4.56 4.41 -3.39
C LEU A 204 3.44 4.04 -4.39
N PHE A 205 2.35 3.46 -3.89
CA PHE A 205 1.09 3.34 -4.65
C PHE A 205 0.66 4.73 -5.13
N SER A 206 -0.08 4.83 -6.23
CA SER A 206 -0.36 6.14 -6.83
C SER A 206 -1.00 7.15 -5.86
N GLY A 207 -1.87 6.69 -4.94
CA GLY A 207 -2.45 7.54 -3.89
C GLY A 207 -1.41 8.00 -2.88
N VAL A 208 -0.65 7.07 -2.29
CA VAL A 208 0.47 7.37 -1.37
C VAL A 208 1.47 8.33 -2.02
N ARG A 209 1.92 8.03 -3.24
CA ARG A 209 2.85 8.86 -4.01
C ARG A 209 2.32 10.29 -4.18
N SER A 210 1.03 10.44 -4.49
CA SER A 210 0.40 11.76 -4.67
C SER A 210 0.40 12.55 -3.36
N GLN A 211 0.10 11.89 -2.23
CA GLN A 211 0.15 12.53 -0.92
C GLN A 211 1.59 12.85 -0.48
N VAL A 212 2.58 12.03 -0.80
CA VAL A 212 4.00 12.34 -0.53
C VAL A 212 4.43 13.59 -1.32
N LEU A 213 4.01 13.72 -2.58
CA LEU A 213 4.23 14.95 -3.37
C LEU A 213 3.52 16.16 -2.76
N GLN A 214 2.33 15.98 -2.20
CA GLN A 214 1.64 17.04 -1.48
C GLN A 214 2.41 17.45 -0.22
N LEU A 215 2.88 16.51 0.61
CA LEU A 215 3.71 16.81 1.79
C LEU A 215 4.98 17.60 1.42
N HIS A 216 5.59 17.28 0.27
CA HIS A 216 6.72 18.04 -0.25
C HIS A 216 6.36 19.50 -0.62
N ARG A 217 5.19 19.73 -1.24
CA ARG A 217 4.69 21.08 -1.53
C ARG A 217 4.41 21.88 -0.26
N GLU A 218 3.76 21.24 0.72
CA GLU A 218 3.48 21.87 2.02
C GLU A 218 4.77 22.26 2.74
N ALA A 219 5.76 21.36 2.74
CA ALA A 219 7.07 21.65 3.32
C ALA A 219 7.78 22.80 2.59
N GLU A 220 7.77 22.81 1.26
CA GLU A 220 8.36 23.89 0.45
C GLU A 220 7.71 25.24 0.73
N SER A 221 6.38 25.30 0.75
CA SER A 221 5.64 26.52 1.07
C SER A 221 5.98 27.04 2.46
N ARG A 222 5.91 26.18 3.49
CA ARG A 222 6.14 26.58 4.89
C ARG A 222 7.61 26.92 5.15
N TRP A 223 8.54 26.11 4.66
CA TRP A 223 9.96 26.36 4.80
C TRP A 223 10.39 27.64 4.08
N GLY A 224 9.80 27.92 2.91
CA GLY A 224 10.04 29.16 2.16
C GLY A 224 9.80 30.42 2.98
N LEU A 225 8.80 30.41 3.86
CA LEU A 225 8.48 31.55 4.75
C LEU A 225 9.55 31.79 5.81
N VAL A 226 10.19 30.74 6.32
CA VAL A 226 11.17 30.83 7.42
C VAL A 226 12.62 30.73 6.96
N ARG A 227 12.86 30.47 5.67
CA ARG A 227 14.20 30.25 5.11
C ARG A 227 15.14 31.43 5.36
N ASN A 228 14.66 32.67 5.26
CA ASN A 228 15.49 33.84 5.50
C ASN A 228 15.95 33.93 6.96
N ALA A 229 15.08 33.58 7.92
CA ALA A 229 15.46 33.50 9.32
C ALA A 229 16.52 32.41 9.55
N TRP A 230 16.37 31.26 8.89
CA TRP A 230 17.39 30.21 8.91
C TRP A 230 18.74 30.69 8.32
N LEU A 231 18.74 31.39 7.18
CA LEU A 231 19.96 31.93 6.57
C LEU A 231 20.69 32.93 7.48
N GLY A 232 19.93 33.75 8.22
CA GLY A 232 20.49 34.66 9.23
C GLY A 232 21.17 33.92 10.39
N ARG A 233 20.68 32.74 10.77
CA ARG A 233 21.30 31.90 11.81
C ARG A 233 22.51 31.10 11.31
N TYR A 234 22.51 30.71 10.04
CA TYR A 234 23.52 29.85 9.44
C TYR A 234 24.28 30.55 8.31
N THR A 235 24.86 31.71 8.61
CA THR A 235 25.54 32.59 7.64
C THR A 235 26.68 31.91 6.88
N GLN A 236 27.42 31.01 7.51
CA GLN A 236 28.48 30.23 6.85
C GLN A 236 27.93 29.34 5.73
N LEU A 237 26.75 28.75 5.93
CA LEU A 237 26.09 27.94 4.90
C LEU A 237 25.53 28.80 3.78
N ALA A 238 25.02 29.99 4.11
CA ALA A 238 24.60 30.98 3.11
C ALA A 238 25.77 31.41 2.22
N ALA A 239 26.94 31.71 2.82
CA ALA A 239 28.15 32.06 2.08
C ALA A 239 28.64 30.91 1.18
N ARG A 240 28.61 29.66 1.67
CA ARG A 240 29.10 28.48 0.94
C ARG A 240 28.20 28.09 -0.23
N TYR A 241 26.88 28.09 -0.03
CA TYR A 241 25.92 27.53 -0.99
C TYR A 241 25.09 28.59 -1.73
N GLY A 242 25.29 29.87 -1.40
CA GLY A 242 24.59 31.00 -2.02
C GLY A 242 23.09 30.81 -2.04
N ASP A 243 22.49 31.02 -3.21
CA ASP A 243 21.06 30.86 -3.43
C ASP A 243 20.52 29.46 -3.13
N SER A 244 21.35 28.43 -3.18
CA SER A 244 20.93 27.05 -2.90
C SER A 244 20.89 26.74 -1.40
N ALA A 245 21.46 27.60 -0.55
CA ALA A 245 21.50 27.40 0.89
C ALA A 245 20.08 27.26 1.47
N GLY A 246 19.83 26.18 2.20
CA GLY A 246 18.53 25.91 2.81
C GLY A 246 17.38 25.74 1.80
N ARG A 247 17.64 25.44 0.52
CA ARG A 247 16.56 25.07 -0.42
C ARG A 247 16.23 23.58 -0.28
N LEU A 248 14.94 23.26 -0.18
CA LEU A 248 14.46 21.89 -0.31
C LEU A 248 14.61 21.39 -1.75
N ARG A 249 14.69 20.07 -1.94
CA ARG A 249 14.76 19.48 -3.28
C ARG A 249 13.52 19.86 -4.08
N SER A 250 13.71 20.19 -5.36
CA SER A 250 12.59 20.52 -6.24
C SER A 250 11.70 19.29 -6.49
N LEU A 251 10.41 19.52 -6.76
CA LEU A 251 9.51 18.43 -7.15
C LEU A 251 9.98 17.70 -8.42
N LYS A 252 10.67 18.39 -9.33
CA LYS A 252 11.25 17.80 -10.54
C LYS A 252 12.34 16.78 -10.19
N ASP A 253 13.21 17.11 -9.26
CA ASP A 253 14.27 16.20 -8.81
C ASP A 253 13.67 15.04 -8.01
N ILE A 254 12.71 15.34 -7.14
CA ILE A 254 12.02 14.32 -6.34
C ILE A 254 11.33 13.30 -7.23
N THR A 255 10.58 13.74 -8.24
CA THR A 255 9.83 12.84 -9.11
C THR A 255 10.73 12.03 -10.04
N SER A 256 11.87 12.56 -10.47
CA SER A 256 12.79 11.89 -11.39
C SER A 256 13.78 10.96 -10.69
N GLN A 257 14.24 11.31 -9.48
CA GLN A 257 15.34 10.59 -8.80
C GLN A 257 14.94 9.90 -7.50
N HIS A 258 13.88 10.34 -6.82
CA HIS A 258 13.61 9.93 -5.44
C HIS A 258 12.21 9.37 -5.17
N LEU A 259 11.38 9.29 -6.21
CA LEU A 259 10.07 8.66 -6.15
C LEU A 259 9.95 7.75 -7.37
N PRO A 260 10.38 6.47 -7.29
CA PRO A 260 10.14 5.52 -8.36
C PRO A 260 8.65 5.25 -8.54
N LYS A 261 8.25 4.87 -9.76
CA LYS A 261 6.91 4.32 -10.00
C LYS A 261 6.87 2.91 -9.43
N MET A 262 5.72 2.53 -8.88
CA MET A 262 5.53 1.20 -8.32
C MET A 262 5.51 0.13 -9.43
N GLY A 263 6.38 -0.87 -9.30
CA GLY A 263 6.40 -2.07 -10.13
C GLY A 263 5.43 -3.15 -9.64
N ARG A 264 5.33 -4.24 -10.41
CA ARG A 264 4.68 -5.47 -9.95
C ARG A 264 5.70 -6.33 -9.24
N PHE A 265 5.32 -6.86 -8.09
CA PHE A 265 6.16 -7.74 -7.29
C PHE A 265 5.65 -9.17 -7.35
N LYS A 266 6.57 -10.14 -7.18
CA LYS A 266 6.19 -11.52 -6.92
C LYS A 266 5.47 -11.57 -5.58
N VAL A 267 4.22 -12.05 -5.59
CA VAL A 267 3.39 -12.01 -4.38
C VAL A 267 3.90 -12.94 -3.29
N PHE A 268 4.19 -14.18 -3.67
CA PHE A 268 4.46 -15.26 -2.71
C PHE A 268 5.89 -15.76 -2.80
N GLY A 269 6.53 -15.85 -1.63
CA GLY A 269 7.82 -16.49 -1.42
C GLY A 269 7.66 -17.98 -1.14
N SER A 270 8.52 -18.54 -0.29
CA SER A 270 8.41 -19.91 0.22
C SER A 270 7.66 -19.99 1.55
N THR A 271 7.56 -18.90 2.31
CA THR A 271 6.90 -18.86 3.62
C THR A 271 5.40 -19.17 3.48
N THR A 272 4.89 -20.00 4.38
CA THR A 272 3.48 -20.40 4.48
C THR A 272 2.87 -19.94 5.79
N VAL A 273 1.55 -20.09 5.94
CA VAL A 273 0.87 -19.85 7.22
C VAL A 273 1.47 -20.70 8.34
N SER A 274 1.83 -21.96 8.07
CA SER A 274 2.56 -22.81 9.04
C SER A 274 3.91 -22.20 9.44
N GLY A 275 4.67 -21.69 8.46
CA GLY A 275 5.95 -21.03 8.72
C GLY A 275 5.79 -19.78 9.60
N LEU A 276 4.77 -18.96 9.35
CA LEU A 276 4.45 -17.81 10.21
C LEU A 276 4.17 -18.25 11.66
N CYS A 277 3.44 -19.35 11.85
CA CYS A 277 3.13 -19.87 13.18
C CYS A 277 4.37 -20.33 13.95
N ARG A 278 5.43 -20.72 13.23
CA ARG A 278 6.74 -21.11 13.80
C ARG A 278 7.71 -19.94 13.97
N GLY A 279 7.31 -18.72 13.59
CA GLY A 279 8.18 -17.54 13.61
C GLY A 279 9.22 -17.52 12.49
N GLU A 280 8.99 -18.21 11.38
CA GLU A 280 9.87 -18.13 10.22
C GLU A 280 9.83 -16.73 9.59
N GLU A 281 11.01 -16.18 9.29
CA GLU A 281 11.12 -14.91 8.58
C GLU A 281 10.53 -15.00 7.16
N LEU A 282 9.99 -13.88 6.69
CA LEU A 282 9.52 -13.75 5.31
C LEU A 282 10.73 -13.79 4.36
N LYS A 283 10.86 -14.87 3.59
CA LYS A 283 11.92 -14.98 2.57
C LYS A 283 11.47 -14.29 1.29
N ASP A 284 12.12 -13.18 0.94
CA ASP A 284 11.85 -12.45 -0.30
C ASP A 284 12.59 -13.12 -1.47
N ASN A 285 11.83 -13.65 -2.44
CA ASN A 285 12.39 -14.30 -3.63
C ASN A 285 12.42 -13.32 -4.81
N GLY A 286 13.11 -12.19 -4.64
CA GLY A 286 13.50 -11.26 -5.69
C GLY A 286 12.38 -10.51 -6.43
N THR A 287 12.69 -9.28 -6.83
CA THR A 287 11.90 -8.47 -7.76
C THR A 287 11.83 -9.17 -9.12
N VAL A 288 10.64 -9.26 -9.74
CA VAL A 288 10.53 -9.64 -11.15
C VAL A 288 10.82 -8.38 -11.96
N HIS A 289 11.91 -8.41 -12.73
CA HIS A 289 12.30 -7.34 -13.66
C HIS A 289 11.27 -7.14 -14.78
#